data_AF-A0AAU9K119-F1
#
_entry.id   AF-A0AAU9K119-F1
#
_cell.length_a   1.000
_cell.length_b   1.000
_cell.length_c   1.000
_cell.angle_alpha   90.00
_cell.angle_beta   90.00
_cell.angle_gamma   90.00
#
_symmetry.space_group_name_H-M   'P 1'
#
loop_
_entity.id
_entity.type
_entity.pdbx_description
1 polymer ?
#
loop_
_entity_poly.entity_id
_entity_poly.type
_entity_poly.pdbx_seq_one_letter_code
_entity_poly.pdbx_strand_id
1 'polypeptide(L)'
;MDPDYFLPKAFLCGAGISALCSFSRPDVNFPLFLFAWLIWKDKGERIKIFGLLLITLIIDLVWLIFWGPKWSSDRDVERGVHGFVLAMSSLLFIYKLLLTGAVFHYEKHNFFSR
;
A
#
# COMPACT_ATOMS: atom_id res chain seq x y z
N MET A 1 15.56 -4.51 -15.23
CA MET A 1 15.44 -5.49 -14.12
C MET A 1 14.10 -6.19 -14.30
N ASP A 2 14.03 -7.51 -14.17
CA ASP A 2 12.79 -8.26 -14.43
C ASP A 2 11.70 -7.89 -13.40
N PRO A 3 10.56 -7.29 -13.82
CA PRO A 3 9.48 -6.91 -12.93
C PRO A 3 8.88 -8.11 -12.18
N ASP A 4 8.92 -9.30 -12.78
CA ASP A 4 8.46 -10.54 -12.13
C ASP A 4 9.30 -10.94 -10.91
N TYR A 5 10.54 -10.46 -10.85
CA TYR A 5 11.42 -10.65 -9.70
C TYR A 5 11.32 -9.50 -8.68
N PHE A 6 11.12 -8.27 -9.14
CA PHE A 6 11.12 -7.08 -8.30
C PHE A 6 9.79 -6.83 -7.58
N LEU A 7 8.66 -6.95 -8.28
CA LEU A 7 7.33 -6.60 -7.73
C LEU A 7 6.93 -7.46 -6.52
N PRO A 8 7.20 -8.78 -6.47
CA PRO A 8 6.97 -9.57 -5.25
C PRO A 8 7.72 -9.05 -4.03
N LYS A 9 8.98 -8.62 -4.21
CA LYS A 9 9.77 -8.04 -3.11
C LYS A 9 9.19 -6.70 -2.68
N ALA A 10 8.72 -5.91 -3.63
CA ALA A 10 8.04 -4.66 -3.34
C ALA A 10 6.74 -4.89 -2.55
N PHE A 11 5.96 -5.93 -2.85
CA PHE A 11 4.80 -6.27 -2.02
C PHE A 11 5.20 -6.64 -0.59
N LEU A 12 6.26 -7.45 -0.40
CA LEU A 12 6.75 -7.78 0.94
C LEU A 12 7.25 -6.54 1.72
N CYS A 13 7.96 -5.62 1.06
CA CYS A 13 8.34 -4.34 1.67
C CYS A 13 7.10 -3.53 2.09
N GLY A 14 6.07 -3.48 1.23
CA GLY A 14 4.79 -2.85 1.54
C GLY A 14 4.11 -3.46 2.76
N ALA A 15 4.09 -4.80 2.86
CA ALA A 15 3.57 -5.51 4.01
C ALA A 15 4.33 -5.15 5.30
N GLY A 16 5.66 -5.04 5.24
CA GLY A 16 6.47 -4.60 6.37
C GLY A 16 6.08 -3.20 6.86
N ILE A 17 5.90 -2.24 5.96
CA ILE A 17 5.47 -0.87 6.31
C ILE A 17 4.04 -0.87 6.87
N SER A 18 3.11 -1.62 6.25
CA SER A 18 1.72 -1.74 6.74
C SER A 18 1.59 -2.37 8.12
N ALA A 19 2.49 -3.29 8.48
CA ALA A 19 2.52 -3.84 9.83
C ALA A 19 2.82 -2.74 10.88
N LEU A 20 3.69 -1.77 10.56
CA LEU A 20 3.99 -0.64 11.44
C LEU A 20 2.81 0.34 11.54
N CYS A 21 2.04 0.51 10.47
CA CYS A 21 0.79 1.29 10.50
C CYS A 21 -0.28 0.66 11.39
N SER A 22 -0.16 -0.63 11.73
CA SER A 22 -1.18 -1.36 12.49
C SER A 22 -1.18 -1.07 14.00
N PHE A 23 -0.23 -0.26 14.49
CA PHE A 23 -0.08 0.03 15.93
C PHE A 23 -1.21 0.84 16.54
N SER A 24 -1.89 1.69 15.78
CA SER A 24 -3.05 2.46 16.28
C SER A 24 -4.28 2.33 15.39
N ARG A 25 -4.24 1.45 14.38
CA ARG A 25 -5.28 1.32 13.37
C ARG A 25 -5.30 -0.11 12.80
N PRO A 26 -6.48 -0.68 12.49
CA PRO A 26 -6.55 -1.84 11.60
C PRO A 26 -6.15 -1.43 10.17
N ASP A 27 -5.01 -1.93 9.68
CA ASP A 27 -4.51 -1.65 8.34
C ASP A 27 -4.86 -2.80 7.36
N VAL A 28 -5.75 -2.51 6.41
CA VAL A 28 -6.14 -3.43 5.34
C VAL A 28 -5.04 -3.64 4.29
N ASN A 29 -4.00 -2.83 4.31
CA ASN A 29 -2.90 -2.90 3.36
C ASN A 29 -1.96 -4.08 3.63
N PHE A 30 -1.82 -4.48 4.89
CA PHE A 30 -1.03 -5.64 5.25
C PHE A 30 -1.53 -6.93 4.57
N PRO A 31 -2.80 -7.36 4.76
CA PRO A 31 -3.32 -8.54 4.07
C PRO A 31 -3.36 -8.36 2.55
N LEU A 32 -3.59 -7.15 2.04
CA LEU A 32 -3.54 -6.86 0.61
C LEU A 32 -2.16 -7.15 0.02
N PHE A 33 -1.08 -6.66 0.65
CA PHE A 33 0.27 -6.86 0.14
C PHE A 33 0.71 -8.32 0.22
N LEU A 34 0.32 -9.04 1.26
CA LEU A 34 0.54 -10.48 1.34
C LEU A 34 -0.21 -11.24 0.24
N PHE A 35 -1.48 -10.88 0.00
CA PHE A 35 -2.27 -11.47 -1.08
C PHE A 35 -1.65 -11.19 -2.45
N ALA A 36 -1.25 -9.95 -2.71
CA ALA A 36 -0.56 -9.55 -3.95
C ALA A 36 0.74 -10.33 -4.14
N TRP A 37 1.53 -10.51 -3.08
CA TRP A 37 2.76 -11.30 -3.12
C TRP A 37 2.51 -12.78 -3.48
N LEU A 38 1.50 -13.40 -2.87
CA LEU A 38 1.18 -14.82 -3.09
C LEU A 38 0.73 -15.09 -4.53
N ILE A 39 -0.13 -14.24 -5.08
CA ILE A 39 -0.78 -14.50 -6.36
C ILE A 39 -0.08 -13.84 -7.55
N TRP A 40 0.98 -13.05 -7.34
CA TRP A 40 1.67 -12.31 -8.42
C TRP A 40 2.13 -13.21 -9.58
N LYS A 41 2.45 -14.48 -9.29
CA LYS A 41 2.87 -15.44 -10.32
C LYS A 41 1.74 -15.83 -11.28
N ASP A 42 0.48 -15.70 -10.87
CA ASP A 42 -0.67 -15.97 -11.72
C ASP A 42 -1.02 -14.74 -12.57
N LYS A 43 -0.70 -14.82 -13.87
CA LYS A 43 -0.92 -13.74 -14.82
C LYS A 43 -2.40 -13.35 -14.98
N GLY A 44 -3.34 -14.27 -14.73
CA GLY A 44 -4.78 -14.00 -14.84
C GLY A 44 -5.32 -13.12 -13.72
N GLU A 45 -4.63 -13.09 -12.58
CA GLU A 45 -5.10 -12.44 -11.36
C GLU A 45 -4.47 -11.05 -11.13
N ARG A 46 -3.42 -10.69 -11.88
CA ARG A 46 -2.67 -9.43 -11.70
C ARG A 46 -3.51 -8.18 -11.89
N ILE A 47 -4.45 -8.19 -12.83
CA ILE A 47 -5.36 -7.06 -13.04
C ILE A 47 -6.26 -6.82 -11.81
N LYS A 48 -6.62 -7.89 -11.07
CA LYS A 48 -7.39 -7.77 -9.83
C LYS A 48 -6.53 -7.16 -8.72
N ILE A 49 -5.25 -7.51 -8.64
CA ILE A 49 -4.29 -6.86 -7.72
C ILE A 49 -4.24 -5.36 -7.99
N PHE A 50 -4.14 -4.95 -9.26
CA PHE A 50 -4.15 -3.54 -9.63
C PHE A 50 -5.44 -2.83 -9.17
N GLY A 51 -6.61 -3.43 -9.40
CA GLY A 51 -7.88 -2.90 -8.91
C GLY A 51 -7.93 -2.76 -7.40
N LEU A 52 -7.47 -3.77 -6.65
CA LEU A 52 -7.41 -3.72 -5.18
C LEU A 52 -6.43 -2.66 -4.66
N LEU A 53 -5.28 -2.48 -5.31
CA LEU A 53 -4.32 -1.42 -4.99
C LEU A 53 -4.94 -0.04 -5.18
N LEU A 54 -5.68 0.19 -6.27
CA LEU A 54 -6.37 1.46 -6.52
C LEU A 54 -7.44 1.76 -5.46
N ILE A 55 -8.31 0.78 -5.16
CA ILE A 55 -9.39 0.96 -4.18
C ILE A 55 -8.80 1.31 -2.81
N THR A 56 -7.79 0.56 -2.38
CA THR A 56 -7.18 0.78 -1.07
C THR A 56 -6.32 2.04 -1.03
N LEU A 57 -5.77 2.49 -2.16
CA LEU A 57 -5.09 3.80 -2.27
C LEU A 57 -6.06 4.95 -2.00
N ILE A 58 -7.29 4.87 -2.52
CA ILE A 58 -8.35 5.86 -2.21
C ILE A 58 -8.70 5.83 -0.72
N ILE A 59 -8.85 4.64 -0.14
CA ILE A 59 -9.11 4.48 1.31
C ILE A 59 -8.01 5.14 2.14
N ASP A 60 -6.75 4.93 1.78
CA ASP A 60 -5.60 5.54 2.47
C ASP A 60 -5.59 7.06 2.33
N LEU A 61 -5.93 7.59 1.15
CA LEU A 61 -6.05 9.04 0.93
C LEU A 61 -7.12 9.65 1.83
N VAL A 62 -8.32 9.06 1.86
CA VAL A 62 -9.42 9.51 2.72
C VAL A 62 -9.02 9.47 4.18
N TRP A 63 -8.33 8.39 4.59
CA TRP A 63 -7.86 8.25 5.97
C TRP A 63 -6.85 9.33 6.35
N LEU A 64 -5.86 9.62 5.49
CA LEU A 64 -4.85 10.66 5.76
C LEU A 64 -5.49 12.06 5.88
N ILE A 65 -6.44 12.38 5.01
CA ILE A 65 -7.15 13.67 5.04
C ILE A 65 -8.00 13.79 6.32
N PHE A 66 -8.69 12.71 6.71
CA PHE A 66 -9.59 12.74 7.85
C PHE A 66 -8.85 12.73 9.20
N TRP A 67 -7.84 11.87 9.36
CA TRP A 67 -7.15 11.66 10.63
C TRP A 67 -5.93 12.54 10.84
N GLY A 68 -5.27 13.00 9.79
CA GLY A 68 -4.09 13.87 9.88
C GLY A 68 -4.31 15.14 10.71
N PRO A 69 -5.35 15.95 10.44
CA PRO A 69 -5.66 17.15 11.22
C PRO A 69 -6.10 16.85 12.66
N LYS A 70 -6.80 15.73 12.85
CA LYS A 70 -7.31 15.32 14.16
C LYS A 70 -6.16 14.93 15.09
N TRP A 71 -5.28 14.04 14.64
CA TRP A 71 -4.17 13.54 15.45
C TRP A 71 -3.01 14.53 15.62
N SER A 72 -2.91 15.55 14.77
CA SER A 72 -1.90 16.60 14.93
C SER A 72 -2.27 17.64 16.00
N SER A 73 -3.56 17.81 16.30
CA SER A 73 -4.07 18.79 17.26
C SER A 73 -4.27 18.26 18.68
N ASP A 74 -4.31 16.94 18.88
CA ASP A 74 -4.47 16.34 20.20
C ASP A 74 -3.22 16.43 21.09
N ARG A 75 -3.44 16.71 22.38
CA ARG A 75 -2.42 16.72 23.45
C ARG A 75 -2.46 15.42 24.28
N ASP A 76 -2.84 14.32 23.65
CA ASP A 76 -2.93 13.03 24.34
C ASP A 76 -1.58 12.40 24.61
N VAL A 77 -1.55 11.50 25.61
CA VAL A 77 -0.38 10.68 25.98
C VAL A 77 0.08 9.83 24.78
N GLU A 78 -0.82 9.49 23.87
CA GLU A 78 -0.58 8.68 22.68
C GLU A 78 -0.08 9.50 21.47
N ARG A 79 0.17 10.81 21.62
CA ARG A 79 0.61 11.69 20.53
C ARG A 79 1.84 11.17 19.79
N GLY A 80 2.76 10.51 20.50
CA GLY A 80 3.94 9.88 19.88
C GLY A 80 3.57 8.74 18.94
N VAL A 81 2.66 7.86 19.36
CA VAL A 81 2.19 6.72 18.57
C VAL A 81 1.36 7.22 17.38
N HIS A 82 0.43 8.16 17.59
CA HIS A 82 -0.35 8.74 16.51
C HIS A 82 0.51 9.49 15.48
N GLY A 83 1.51 10.25 15.92
CA GLY A 83 2.48 10.90 15.03
C GLY A 83 3.31 9.89 14.23
N PHE A 84 3.77 8.82 14.87
CA PHE A 84 4.48 7.74 14.19
C PHE A 84 3.60 7.05 13.14
N VAL A 85 2.38 6.66 13.50
CA VAL A 85 1.45 5.99 12.58
C VAL A 85 1.05 6.92 11.43
N LEU A 86 0.88 8.22 11.67
CA LEU A 86 0.61 9.19 10.61
C LEU A 86 1.80 9.31 9.64
N ALA A 87 3.02 9.34 10.15
CA ALA A 87 4.23 9.35 9.33
C ALA A 87 4.37 8.07 8.50
N MET A 88 4.20 6.90 9.13
CA MET A 88 4.24 5.60 8.44
C MET A 88 3.12 5.48 7.40
N SER A 89 1.90 5.94 7.71
CA SER A 89 0.78 5.93 6.77
C SER A 89 1.03 6.84 5.56
N SER A 90 1.68 7.99 5.77
CA SER A 90 2.07 8.89 4.68
C SER A 90 3.14 8.24 3.78
N LEU A 91 4.15 7.61 4.39
CA LEU A 91 5.16 6.85 3.65
C LEU A 91 4.54 5.68 2.87
N LEU A 92 3.62 4.94 3.51
CA LEU A 92 2.91 3.82 2.89
C LEU A 92 2.08 4.28 1.70
N PHE A 93 1.39 5.42 1.82
CA PHE A 93 0.60 5.99 0.73
C PHE A 93 1.47 6.34 -0.48
N ILE A 94 2.59 7.04 -0.27
CA ILE A 94 3.56 7.37 -1.35
C ILE A 94 4.11 6.08 -1.97
N TYR A 95 4.53 5.13 -1.12
CA TYR A 95 5.05 3.85 -1.56
C TYR A 95 4.05 3.09 -2.44
N LYS A 96 2.80 3.01 -1.99
CA LYS A 96 1.71 2.35 -2.72
C LYS A 96 1.39 3.06 -4.03
N LEU A 97 1.47 4.39 -4.08
CA LEU A 97 1.26 5.15 -5.31
C LEU A 97 2.31 4.78 -6.36
N LEU A 98 3.58 4.71 -5.97
CA LEU A 98 4.68 4.26 -6.83
C LEU A 98 4.47 2.81 -7.29
N LEU A 99 4.12 1.92 -6.36
CA LEU A 99 3.89 0.50 -6.64
C LEU A 99 2.72 0.29 -7.61
N THR A 100 1.63 1.03 -7.42
CA THR A 100 0.44 0.99 -8.28
C THR A 100 0.79 1.45 -9.69
N GLY A 101 1.59 2.52 -9.83
CA GLY A 101 2.11 2.97 -11.13
C GLY A 101 3.01 1.93 -11.80
N ALA A 102 3.88 1.25 -11.04
CA ALA A 102 4.74 0.19 -11.54
C ALA A 102 3.93 -1.02 -12.03
N VAL A 103 2.93 -1.46 -11.27
CA VAL A 103 2.01 -2.55 -11.66
C VAL A 103 1.23 -2.17 -12.92
N PHE A 104 0.70 -0.95 -12.99
CA PHE A 104 -0.01 -0.46 -14.19
C PHE A 104 0.87 -0.48 -15.44
N HIS A 105 2.09 0.06 -15.33
CA HIS A 105 3.03 0.10 -16.45
C HIS A 105 3.37 -1.31 -16.95
N TYR A 106 3.58 -2.25 -16.01
CA TYR A 106 3.88 -3.63 -16.33
C TYR A 106 2.70 -4.36 -16.98
N GLU A 107 1.49 -4.24 -16.43
CA GLU A 107 0.30 -4.88 -17.01
C GLU A 107 -0.03 -4.31 -18.40
N LYS A 108 0.12 -2.98 -18.58
CA LYS A 108 -0.04 -2.33 -19.88
C LYS A 108 0.90 -2.95 -20.91
N HIS A 109 2.19 -3.10 -20.59
CA HIS A 109 3.16 -3.68 -21.51
C HIS A 109 2.79 -5.13 -21.89
N ASN A 110 2.43 -5.97 -20.90
CA ASN A 110 2.07 -7.37 -21.15
C ASN A 110 0.77 -7.54 -21.95
N PHE A 111 -0.19 -6.62 -21.80
CA PHE A 111 -1.44 -6.66 -22.54
C PHE A 111 -1.24 -6.36 -24.04
N PHE A 112 -0.39 -5.39 -24.38
CA PHE A 112 -0.05 -5.07 -25.79
C PHE A 112 0.96 -6.03 -26.44
N SER A 113 1.55 -6.93 -25.65
CA SER A 113 2.51 -7.95 -26.14
C SER A 113 1.86 -9.29 -26.51
N ARG A 114 0.55 -9.43 -26.29
CA ARG A 114 -0.26 -10.59 -26.68
C ARG A 114 -0.96 -10.33 -28.00
#